data_AF-W4L763-F1
#
_entry.id   AF-W4L763-F1
#
_cell.length_a   1.000
_cell.length_b   1.000
_cell.length_c   1.000
_cell.angle_alpha   90.00
_cell.angle_beta   90.00
_cell.angle_gamma   90.00
#
_symmetry.space_group_name_H-M   'P 1'
#
loop_
_entity.id
_entity.type
_entity.pdbx_description
1 polymer ?
#
loop_
_entity_poly.entity_id
_entity_poly.type
_entity_poly.pdbx_seq_one_letter_code
_entity_poly.pdbx_strand_id
1 'polypeptide(L)'
;PDMICPNAILFNGGFFTPELVRERILEAMTGWFRDKGVNRDLKVLQNARPEAAVAVGAAYYGHVRRSGGLRIHGGSARAYYMGVQTGHEPPGDRISAVCVLPRGTEEGTTLDLANRAFTVLTNQPVTFTLYSSIVRQDAHADVVTLQAEDVHRHAPLIAELRFGKRSRKVELPVQLSAHYSEVGTLEIWCESQTTEHRWRLQFQLRAALADGPSGVETPDTTQTKIAEKALQQAERQIRAVFGGQSHHSRGEPLAPEELFGQLESTLGYDRDVWPVYAARKLCNVLIEVADGRKKSAPLEARWLNLFGFCLRPGFGVELDEWRIKQARVIYHTGLVYPKNVDCQVQWAVLWRRIAGGLSAGQQHDLYQRHRSILGLGSKKRGKRLNGHLEREIWRLLASLERLPVPDRVSLGREVLDKLQQQPKDKSYLWAIGRLGARIPFFGPLNCVIPAETAATWIEALFELPVFTPDTVSA
;
A
#
# COMPACT_ATOMS: atom_id res chain seq x y z
N PRO A 1 10.35 43.28 -0.79
CA PRO A 1 9.29 43.19 0.24
C PRO A 1 9.69 43.99 1.48
N ASP A 2 8.87 44.97 1.86
CA ASP A 2 9.07 45.71 3.11
C ASP A 2 9.06 44.73 4.28
N MET A 3 10.11 44.77 5.08
CA MET A 3 10.30 43.83 6.18
C MET A 3 9.35 44.21 7.31
N ILE A 4 8.39 43.33 7.62
CA ILE A 4 7.42 43.53 8.69
C ILE A 4 8.15 43.38 10.04
N CYS A 5 8.36 44.49 10.74
CA CYS A 5 8.85 44.45 12.12
C CYS A 5 7.67 44.16 13.07
N PRO A 6 7.79 43.21 14.01
CA PRO A 6 6.74 42.95 14.99
C PRO A 6 6.59 44.12 15.98
N ASN A 7 5.39 44.33 16.51
CA ASN A 7 5.11 45.36 17.52
C ASN A 7 5.28 44.84 18.96
N ALA A 8 5.12 43.52 19.15
CA ALA A 8 5.19 42.89 20.45
C ALA A 8 5.72 41.45 20.34
N ILE A 9 6.22 40.92 21.46
CA ILE A 9 6.70 39.54 21.60
C ILE A 9 6.10 38.90 22.85
N LEU A 10 5.69 37.64 22.74
CA LEU A 10 5.23 36.80 23.85
C LEU A 10 6.09 35.54 23.93
N PHE A 11 6.64 35.26 25.11
CA PHE A 11 7.45 34.06 25.34
C PHE A 11 6.62 32.94 25.97
N ASN A 12 6.60 31.76 25.34
CA ASN A 12 5.85 30.58 25.77
C ASN A 12 6.72 29.32 25.74
N GLY A 13 6.68 28.51 26.79
CA GLY A 13 7.45 27.28 26.95
C GLY A 13 8.51 27.39 28.04
N GLY A 14 8.82 26.26 28.70
CA GLY A 14 9.72 26.22 29.86
C GLY A 14 11.15 26.67 29.59
N PHE A 15 11.59 26.62 28.33
CA PHE A 15 12.88 27.17 27.89
C PHE A 15 13.01 28.67 28.17
N PHE A 16 11.89 29.42 28.12
CA PHE A 16 11.88 30.86 28.37
C PHE A 16 11.61 31.22 29.83
N THR A 17 11.67 30.27 30.76
CA THR A 17 11.53 30.56 32.20
C THR A 17 12.68 31.45 32.70
N PRO A 18 13.96 31.18 32.35
CA PRO A 18 15.07 32.06 32.73
C PRO A 18 15.02 33.39 31.98
N GLU A 19 15.23 34.48 32.69
CA GLU A 19 15.21 35.84 32.12
C GLU A 19 16.31 36.08 31.09
N LEU A 20 17.53 35.61 31.38
CA LEU A 20 18.70 35.72 30.50
C LEU A 20 18.42 35.24 29.06
N VAL A 21 17.62 34.17 28.90
CA VAL A 21 17.26 33.63 27.59
C VAL A 21 16.34 34.59 26.83
N ARG A 22 15.36 35.17 27.52
CA ARG A 22 14.42 36.15 26.93
C ARG A 22 15.15 37.42 26.52
N GLU A 23 16.03 37.92 27.38
CA GLU A 23 16.87 39.10 27.11
C GLU A 23 17.75 38.88 25.88
N ARG A 24 18.45 37.75 25.81
CA ARG A 24 19.33 37.46 24.67
C ARG A 24 18.60 37.38 23.33
N ILE A 25 17.39 36.84 23.33
CA ILE A 25 16.53 36.78 22.13
C ILE A 25 16.03 38.19 21.77
N LEU A 26 15.62 38.97 22.78
CA LEU A 26 15.18 40.35 22.57
C LEU A 26 16.31 41.20 21.98
N GLU A 27 17.53 41.08 22.49
CA GLU A 27 18.72 41.74 21.94
C GLU A 27 18.96 41.35 20.48
N ALA A 28 18.95 40.05 20.17
CA ALA A 28 19.20 39.55 18.82
C ALA A 28 18.14 40.06 17.83
N MET A 29 16.86 39.96 18.20
CA MET A 29 15.75 40.45 17.37
C MET A 29 15.83 41.97 17.19
N THR A 30 16.10 42.72 18.25
CA THR A 30 16.24 44.18 18.17
C THR A 30 17.43 44.57 17.28
N GLY A 31 18.53 43.82 17.34
CA GLY A 31 19.70 43.99 16.47
C GLY A 31 19.35 43.88 14.98
N TRP A 32 18.59 42.85 14.59
CA TRP A 32 18.16 42.67 13.19
C TRP A 32 17.39 43.85 12.60
N PHE A 33 16.65 44.58 13.44
CA PHE A 33 15.86 45.74 13.04
C PHE A 33 16.66 47.04 13.13
N ARG A 34 17.57 47.16 14.10
CA ARG A 34 18.45 48.33 14.26
C ARG A 34 19.37 48.50 13.06
N ASP A 35 19.96 47.41 12.55
CA ASP A 35 20.84 47.43 11.36
C ASP A 35 20.12 47.88 10.08
N LYS A 36 18.77 47.89 10.09
CA LYS A 36 17.92 48.31 8.97
C LYS A 36 17.15 49.61 9.25
N GLY A 37 17.61 50.41 10.23
CA GLY A 37 17.08 51.75 10.51
C GLY A 37 15.79 51.80 11.33
N VAL A 38 15.31 50.66 11.84
CA VAL A 38 14.13 50.59 12.72
C VAL A 38 14.59 50.68 14.17
N ASN A 39 14.46 51.87 14.76
CA ASN A 39 14.95 52.18 16.10
C ASN A 39 13.78 52.20 17.11
N ARG A 40 13.15 51.04 17.32
CA ARG A 40 12.04 50.88 18.27
C ARG A 40 12.21 49.61 19.09
N ASP A 41 11.90 49.69 20.38
CA ASP A 41 11.95 48.53 21.25
C ASP A 41 10.73 47.63 21.04
N LEU A 42 10.95 46.32 21.06
CA LEU A 42 9.88 45.33 20.98
C LEU A 42 9.15 45.27 22.34
N LYS A 43 7.84 45.50 22.33
CA LYS A 43 7.01 45.38 23.54
C LYS A 43 6.95 43.92 23.98
N VAL A 44 7.54 43.60 25.13
CA VAL A 44 7.40 42.26 25.74
C VAL A 44 6.03 42.16 26.41
N LEU A 45 5.20 41.21 25.96
CA LEU A 45 3.92 40.89 26.59
C LEU A 45 4.17 40.10 27.87
N GLN A 46 3.48 40.49 28.93
CA GLN A 46 3.64 39.84 30.24
C GLN A 46 3.10 38.41 30.20
N ASN A 47 3.93 37.46 30.61
CA ASN A 47 3.56 36.09 30.84
C ASN A 47 4.25 35.59 32.12
N ALA A 48 3.49 35.50 33.22
CA ALA A 48 4.03 35.14 34.52
C ALA A 48 4.46 33.67 34.62
N ARG A 49 3.97 32.80 33.71
CA ARG A 49 4.27 31.36 33.70
C ARG A 49 4.47 30.86 32.26
N PRO A 50 5.58 31.20 31.61
CA PRO A 50 5.87 30.75 30.24
C PRO A 50 5.73 29.24 30.07
N GLU A 51 6.19 28.46 31.05
CA GLU A 51 6.13 27.00 31.09
C GLU A 51 4.70 26.45 31.08
N ALA A 52 3.74 27.16 31.67
CA ALA A 52 2.35 26.74 31.76
C ALA A 52 1.44 27.39 30.71
N ALA A 53 1.94 28.37 29.95
CA ALA A 53 1.14 29.22 29.07
C ALA A 53 0.27 28.42 28.07
N VAL A 54 0.82 27.34 27.51
CA VAL A 54 0.10 26.47 26.58
C VAL A 54 -1.03 25.71 27.29
N ALA A 55 -0.76 25.15 28.47
CA ALA A 55 -1.76 24.41 29.24
C ALA A 55 -2.89 25.33 29.74
N VAL A 56 -2.56 26.55 30.17
CA VAL A 56 -3.53 27.58 30.54
C VAL A 56 -4.41 27.96 29.35
N GLY A 57 -3.82 28.18 28.18
CA GLY A 57 -4.56 28.45 26.95
C GLY A 57 -5.51 27.31 26.58
N ALA A 58 -5.07 26.06 26.67
CA ALA A 58 -5.90 24.88 26.41
C ALA A 58 -7.05 24.73 27.42
N ALA A 59 -6.77 24.96 28.71
CA ALA A 59 -7.79 24.92 29.76
C ALA A 59 -8.85 26.02 29.58
N TYR A 60 -8.40 27.24 29.24
CA TYR A 60 -9.29 28.36 28.92
C TYR A 60 -10.15 28.07 27.68
N TYR A 61 -9.54 27.53 26.62
CA TYR A 61 -10.26 27.09 25.41
C TYR A 61 -11.35 26.06 25.77
N GLY A 62 -11.00 25.03 26.55
CA GLY A 62 -11.97 24.03 27.03
C GLY A 62 -13.08 24.60 27.91
N HIS A 63 -12.80 25.64 28.70
CA HIS A 63 -13.81 26.36 29.49
C HIS A 63 -14.77 27.15 28.61
N VAL A 64 -14.23 28.02 27.74
CA VAL A 64 -15.01 28.86 26.80
C VAL A 64 -15.84 28.03 25.83
N ARG A 65 -15.42 26.80 25.51
CA ARG A 65 -16.25 25.84 24.75
C ARG A 65 -17.56 25.48 25.45
N ARG A 66 -17.54 25.34 26.78
CA ARG A 66 -18.71 24.95 27.57
C ARG A 66 -19.56 26.13 28.01
N SER A 67 -18.92 27.25 28.36
CA SER A 67 -19.59 28.41 28.95
C SER A 67 -19.98 29.50 27.94
N GLY A 68 -19.44 29.44 26.71
CA GLY A 68 -19.43 30.60 25.81
C GLY A 68 -18.36 31.63 26.22
N GLY A 69 -17.99 32.53 25.30
CA GLY A 69 -16.95 33.56 25.52
C GLY A 69 -16.20 33.95 24.25
N LEU A 70 -15.26 34.88 24.36
CA LEU A 70 -14.41 35.33 23.24
C LEU A 70 -13.49 34.20 22.75
N ARG A 71 -13.59 33.85 21.47
CA ARG A 71 -12.79 32.80 20.81
C ARG A 71 -11.98 33.42 19.68
N ILE A 72 -10.74 32.95 19.51
CA ILE A 72 -9.93 33.26 18.33
C ILE A 72 -10.30 32.23 17.27
N HIS A 73 -10.74 32.67 16.10
CA HIS A 73 -11.10 31.81 14.97
C HIS A 73 -10.21 32.14 13.75
N GLY A 74 -9.51 31.13 13.23
CA GLY A 74 -8.71 31.24 12.01
C GLY A 74 -9.47 30.89 10.73
N GLY A 75 -10.49 30.03 10.84
CA GLY A 75 -11.21 29.45 9.70
C GLY A 75 -10.29 28.64 8.77
N SER A 76 -10.87 27.81 7.90
CA SER A 76 -10.07 27.11 6.90
C SER A 76 -9.38 28.09 5.95
N ALA A 77 -8.06 28.01 5.84
CA ALA A 77 -7.29 28.84 4.91
C ALA A 77 -7.55 28.51 3.43
N ARG A 78 -8.11 27.32 3.14
CA ARG A 78 -8.33 26.79 1.79
C ARG A 78 -9.76 26.32 1.61
N ALA A 79 -10.26 26.41 0.37
CA ALA A 79 -11.41 25.63 -0.05
C ALA A 79 -10.95 24.24 -0.49
N TYR A 80 -11.73 23.19 -0.20
CA TYR A 80 -11.47 21.82 -0.61
C TYR A 80 -12.59 21.29 -1.50
N TYR A 81 -12.21 20.50 -2.49
CA TYR A 81 -13.10 19.97 -3.51
C TYR A 81 -12.84 18.48 -3.74
N MET A 82 -13.88 17.73 -4.05
CA MET A 82 -13.79 16.33 -4.45
C MET A 82 -14.11 16.20 -5.94
N GLY A 83 -13.20 15.59 -6.70
CA GLY A 83 -13.42 15.33 -8.13
C GLY A 83 -14.60 14.38 -8.35
N VAL A 84 -15.47 14.74 -9.29
CA VAL A 84 -16.65 13.94 -9.65
C VAL A 84 -16.66 13.69 -11.15
N GLN A 85 -17.11 12.50 -11.55
CA GLN A 85 -17.31 12.20 -12.96
C GLN A 85 -18.74 12.60 -13.34
N THR A 86 -18.87 13.73 -14.03
CA THR A 86 -20.13 14.12 -14.68
C THR A 86 -20.25 13.39 -16.02
N GLY A 87 -21.46 13.04 -16.47
CA GLY A 87 -21.68 12.40 -17.79
C GLY A 87 -21.25 13.23 -19.00
N HIS A 88 -20.70 14.42 -18.77
CA HIS A 88 -20.04 15.29 -19.73
C HIS A 88 -18.59 15.51 -19.24
N GLU A 89 -17.60 15.09 -20.01
CA GLU A 89 -16.19 15.40 -19.72
C GLU A 89 -15.92 16.85 -20.17
N PRO A 90 -15.48 17.73 -19.26
CA PRO A 90 -15.16 19.08 -19.65
C PRO A 90 -13.93 19.08 -20.59
N PRO A 91 -13.93 19.88 -21.66
CA PRO A 91 -12.82 19.92 -22.61
C PRO A 91 -11.55 20.52 -21.97
N GLY A 92 -10.39 19.94 -22.29
CA GLY A 92 -9.06 20.40 -21.86
C GLY A 92 -8.67 19.99 -20.43
N ASP A 93 -7.87 20.82 -19.76
CA ASP A 93 -7.35 20.59 -18.38
C ASP A 93 -8.37 21.00 -17.28
N ARG A 94 -9.66 20.86 -17.58
CA ARG A 94 -10.75 21.23 -16.68
C ARG A 94 -11.20 20.04 -15.86
N ILE A 95 -11.54 20.28 -14.59
CA ILE A 95 -11.89 19.24 -13.62
C ILE A 95 -13.27 19.55 -13.05
N SER A 96 -14.22 18.62 -13.20
CA SER A 96 -15.53 18.72 -12.52
C SER A 96 -15.38 18.26 -11.08
N ALA A 97 -15.75 19.10 -10.12
CA ALA A 97 -15.59 18.80 -8.70
C ALA A 97 -16.72 19.38 -7.86
N VAL A 98 -16.98 18.80 -6.70
CA VAL A 98 -17.92 19.35 -5.70
C VAL A 98 -17.15 20.01 -4.55
N CYS A 99 -17.55 21.21 -4.14
CA CYS A 99 -16.98 21.88 -2.97
C CYS A 99 -17.41 21.15 -1.69
N VAL A 100 -16.45 20.55 -0.98
CA VAL A 100 -16.67 19.80 0.27
C VAL A 100 -16.40 20.63 1.52
N LEU A 101 -15.51 21.62 1.43
CA LEU A 101 -15.22 22.55 2.51
C LEU A 101 -14.95 23.95 1.95
N PRO A 102 -15.84 24.93 2.15
CA PRO A 102 -15.58 26.30 1.77
C PRO A 102 -14.40 26.91 2.52
N ARG A 103 -13.73 27.87 1.89
CA ARG A 103 -12.71 28.69 2.56
C ARG A 103 -13.38 29.51 3.68
N GLY A 104 -12.69 29.64 4.80
CA GLY A 104 -13.20 30.35 5.98
C GLY A 104 -14.13 29.51 6.86
N THR A 105 -14.35 28.22 6.53
CA THR A 105 -15.15 27.33 7.40
C THR A 105 -14.56 27.26 8.79
N GLU A 106 -15.39 27.48 9.81
CA GLU A 106 -14.96 27.47 11.20
C GLU A 106 -14.49 26.07 11.64
N GLU A 107 -13.48 26.04 12.49
CA GLU A 107 -13.01 24.81 13.13
C GLU A 107 -14.12 24.17 13.98
N GLY A 108 -14.21 22.85 13.93
CA GLY A 108 -15.28 22.07 14.54
C GLY A 108 -16.56 21.95 13.70
N THR A 109 -16.61 22.56 12.51
CA THR A 109 -17.79 22.50 11.63
C THR A 109 -17.88 21.15 10.92
N THR A 110 -19.08 20.57 10.91
CA THR A 110 -19.45 19.43 10.07
C THR A 110 -20.40 19.91 8.97
N LEU A 111 -20.08 19.58 7.72
CA LEU A 111 -20.86 19.93 6.54
C LEU A 111 -21.27 18.64 5.82
N ASP A 112 -22.57 18.43 5.72
CA ASP A 112 -23.14 17.24 5.09
C ASP A 112 -23.66 17.56 3.68
N LEU A 113 -23.24 16.79 2.68
CA LEU A 113 -23.69 16.93 1.29
C LEU A 113 -25.07 16.28 1.08
N ALA A 114 -26.06 16.62 1.93
CA ALA A 114 -27.37 15.97 2.00
C ALA A 114 -28.19 16.03 0.70
N ASN A 115 -28.01 17.09 -0.08
CA ASN A 115 -28.76 17.30 -1.32
C ASN A 115 -28.15 16.57 -2.53
N ARG A 116 -27.15 15.69 -2.33
CA ARG A 116 -26.53 14.91 -3.41
C ARG A 116 -26.33 13.46 -2.99
N ALA A 117 -27.04 12.56 -3.66
CA ALA A 117 -26.81 11.13 -3.54
C ALA A 117 -25.67 10.71 -4.46
N PHE A 118 -24.66 10.05 -3.90
CA PHE A 118 -23.62 9.38 -4.65
C PHE A 118 -23.90 7.88 -4.64
N THR A 119 -23.49 7.16 -5.69
CA THR A 119 -23.57 5.70 -5.71
C THR A 119 -22.16 5.13 -5.65
N VAL A 120 -21.93 4.21 -4.73
CA VAL A 120 -20.65 3.52 -4.59
C VAL A 120 -20.84 2.02 -4.69
N LEU A 121 -19.86 1.35 -5.30
CA LEU A 121 -19.88 -0.11 -5.41
C LEU A 121 -19.21 -0.72 -4.17
N THR A 122 -19.99 -1.44 -3.37
CA THR A 122 -19.48 -2.03 -2.12
C THR A 122 -18.55 -3.22 -2.37
N ASN A 123 -17.73 -3.53 -1.37
CA ASN A 123 -16.77 -4.64 -1.39
C ASN A 123 -15.72 -4.55 -2.53
N GLN A 124 -15.56 -3.36 -3.08
CA GLN A 124 -14.50 -2.97 -4.00
C GLN A 124 -13.86 -1.68 -3.48
N PRO A 125 -12.55 -1.49 -3.64
CA PRO A 125 -11.92 -0.22 -3.32
C PRO A 125 -12.42 0.90 -4.22
N VAL A 126 -12.74 2.04 -3.61
CA VAL A 126 -13.10 3.28 -4.29
C VAL A 126 -12.05 4.34 -4.02
N THR A 127 -11.80 5.17 -5.03
CA THR A 127 -10.79 6.22 -5.00
C THR A 127 -11.47 7.56 -5.25
N PHE A 128 -11.21 8.55 -4.39
CA PHE A 128 -11.71 9.91 -4.52
C PHE A 128 -10.53 10.86 -4.67
N THR A 129 -10.53 11.68 -5.73
CA THR A 129 -9.49 12.70 -5.93
C THR A 129 -9.87 13.96 -5.16
N LEU A 130 -8.97 14.43 -4.29
CA LEU A 130 -9.17 15.65 -3.51
C LEU A 130 -8.34 16.81 -4.09
N TYR A 131 -8.93 17.99 -4.14
CA TYR A 131 -8.29 19.23 -4.57
C TYR A 131 -8.43 20.30 -3.50
N SER A 132 -7.52 21.27 -3.45
CA SER A 132 -7.68 22.48 -2.62
C SER A 132 -7.28 23.74 -3.35
N SER A 133 -7.92 24.86 -3.03
CA SER A 133 -7.56 26.18 -3.56
C SER A 133 -7.39 27.21 -2.45
N ILE A 134 -6.45 28.13 -2.65
CA ILE A 134 -6.28 29.35 -1.83
C ILE A 134 -6.98 30.56 -2.46
N VAL A 135 -7.31 30.52 -3.75
CA VAL A 135 -7.88 31.66 -4.49
C VAL A 135 -9.39 31.56 -4.69
N ARG A 136 -9.94 30.35 -4.65
CA ARG A 136 -11.37 30.12 -4.88
C ARG A 136 -12.22 30.29 -3.62
N GLN A 137 -13.47 30.72 -3.85
CA GLN A 137 -14.52 30.91 -2.85
C GLN A 137 -15.85 30.41 -3.45
N ASP A 138 -16.06 29.09 -3.43
CA ASP A 138 -17.31 28.48 -3.88
C ASP A 138 -18.12 27.99 -2.66
N ALA A 139 -19.45 27.94 -2.76
CA ALA A 139 -20.30 27.53 -1.65
C ALA A 139 -20.25 26.01 -1.44
N HIS A 140 -20.59 25.57 -0.23
CA HIS A 140 -20.65 24.14 0.09
C HIS A 140 -21.66 23.43 -0.82
N ALA A 141 -21.28 22.24 -1.33
CA ALA A 141 -22.05 21.41 -2.27
C ALA A 141 -22.25 21.95 -3.70
N ASP A 142 -21.62 23.07 -4.05
CA ASP A 142 -21.55 23.55 -5.43
C ASP A 142 -20.73 22.58 -6.29
N VAL A 143 -21.26 22.25 -7.47
CA VAL A 143 -20.51 21.54 -8.51
C VAL A 143 -19.89 22.58 -9.41
N VAL A 144 -18.57 22.61 -9.44
CA VAL A 144 -17.77 23.62 -10.11
C VAL A 144 -16.81 22.98 -11.10
N THR A 145 -16.51 23.73 -12.16
CA THR A 145 -15.45 23.38 -13.09
C THR A 145 -14.18 24.09 -12.67
N LEU A 146 -13.23 23.33 -12.13
CA LEU A 146 -11.93 23.80 -11.68
C LEU A 146 -10.96 23.83 -12.87
N GLN A 147 -10.11 24.87 -12.93
CA GLN A 147 -8.93 24.88 -13.80
C GLN A 147 -7.77 24.25 -13.02
N ALA A 148 -6.94 23.44 -13.69
CA ALA A 148 -5.79 22.79 -13.04
C ALA A 148 -4.82 23.79 -12.38
N GLU A 149 -4.72 25.01 -12.89
CA GLU A 149 -3.85 26.08 -12.37
C GLU A 149 -4.34 26.69 -11.04
N ASP A 150 -5.66 26.70 -10.81
CA ASP A 150 -6.30 27.33 -9.64
C ASP A 150 -6.30 26.42 -8.40
N VAL A 151 -5.94 25.15 -8.57
CA VAL A 151 -6.13 24.11 -7.56
C VAL A 151 -4.92 23.22 -7.40
N HIS A 152 -4.62 22.88 -6.15
CA HIS A 152 -3.63 21.88 -5.81
C HIS A 152 -4.30 20.52 -5.70
N ARG A 153 -3.80 19.52 -6.43
CA ARG A 153 -4.26 18.12 -6.34
C ARG A 153 -3.57 17.42 -5.19
N HIS A 154 -4.34 16.81 -4.30
CA HIS A 154 -3.85 16.02 -3.17
C HIS A 154 -3.73 14.54 -3.54
N ALA A 155 -3.05 13.79 -2.66
CA ALA A 155 -3.08 12.33 -2.69
C ALA A 155 -4.53 11.81 -2.66
N PRO A 156 -4.85 10.76 -3.42
CA PRO A 156 -6.20 10.22 -3.45
C PRO A 156 -6.64 9.71 -2.07
N LEU A 157 -7.92 9.89 -1.78
CA LEU A 157 -8.58 9.27 -0.63
C LEU A 157 -9.09 7.90 -1.06
N ILE A 158 -8.73 6.85 -0.31
CA ILE A 158 -9.05 5.47 -0.66
C ILE A 158 -9.85 4.84 0.48
N ALA A 159 -10.94 4.16 0.13
CA ALA A 159 -11.73 3.38 1.09
C ALA A 159 -12.20 2.05 0.49
N GLU A 160 -12.16 0.98 1.30
CA GLU A 160 -12.86 -0.27 1.02
C GLU A 160 -14.20 -0.25 1.74
N LEU A 161 -15.29 -0.02 1.01
CA LEU A 161 -16.64 0.08 1.58
C LEU A 161 -17.21 -1.31 1.81
N ARG A 162 -16.86 -1.92 2.94
CA ARG A 162 -17.33 -3.26 3.30
C ARG A 162 -18.82 -3.22 3.63
N PHE A 163 -19.59 -4.06 2.96
CA PHE A 163 -21.04 -4.13 3.13
C PHE A 163 -21.52 -5.59 3.08
N GLY A 164 -22.22 -6.03 4.13
CA GLY A 164 -22.74 -7.40 4.26
C GLY A 164 -21.68 -8.47 4.61
N LYS A 165 -22.14 -9.72 4.78
CA LYS A 165 -21.30 -10.88 5.14
C LYS A 165 -20.73 -11.67 3.94
N ARG A 166 -21.21 -11.39 2.72
CA ARG A 166 -20.75 -12.02 1.48
C ARG A 166 -20.15 -10.95 0.58
N SER A 167 -19.05 -11.24 -0.12
CA SER A 167 -18.36 -10.33 -1.06
C SER A 167 -19.15 -10.01 -2.34
N ARG A 168 -20.48 -9.84 -2.24
CA ARG A 168 -21.33 -9.39 -3.35
C ARG A 168 -21.11 -7.89 -3.55
N LYS A 169 -20.88 -7.49 -4.79
CA LYS A 169 -20.83 -6.09 -5.19
C LYS A 169 -22.26 -5.57 -5.24
N VAL A 170 -22.58 -4.56 -4.43
CA VAL A 170 -23.90 -3.93 -4.38
C VAL A 170 -23.68 -2.44 -4.59
N GLU A 171 -24.49 -1.83 -5.46
CA GLU A 171 -24.54 -0.38 -5.55
C GLU A 171 -25.29 0.15 -4.33
N LEU A 172 -24.61 0.99 -3.56
CA LEU A 172 -25.15 1.57 -2.34
C LEU A 172 -25.22 3.09 -2.51
N PRO A 173 -26.40 3.71 -2.30
CA PRO A 173 -26.50 5.15 -2.22
C PRO A 173 -25.84 5.63 -0.92
N VAL A 174 -24.94 6.60 -1.06
CA VAL A 174 -24.16 7.17 0.02
C VAL A 174 -24.18 8.70 -0.05
N GLN A 175 -23.98 9.30 1.11
CA GLN A 175 -23.81 10.72 1.31
C GLN A 175 -22.39 11.00 1.80
N LEU A 176 -21.82 12.12 1.36
CA LEU A 176 -20.54 12.59 1.86
C LEU A 176 -20.76 13.56 3.03
N SER A 177 -19.94 13.43 4.07
CA SER A 177 -19.88 14.37 5.19
C SER A 177 -18.43 14.80 5.38
N ALA A 178 -18.20 16.12 5.46
CA ALA A 178 -16.90 16.71 5.71
C ALA A 178 -16.87 17.32 7.11
N HIS A 179 -15.91 16.92 7.94
CA HIS A 179 -15.68 17.49 9.26
C HIS A 179 -14.34 18.21 9.28
N TYR A 180 -14.36 19.51 9.54
CA TYR A 180 -13.16 20.29 9.76
C TYR A 180 -12.87 20.35 11.25
N SER A 181 -11.89 19.55 11.69
CA SER A 181 -11.57 19.42 13.11
C SER A 181 -10.93 20.67 13.70
N GLU A 182 -10.94 20.75 15.02
CA GLU A 182 -10.34 21.83 15.82
C GLU A 182 -8.80 21.93 15.70
N VAL A 183 -8.16 20.88 15.18
CA VAL A 183 -6.72 20.88 14.89
C VAL A 183 -6.42 21.21 13.43
N GLY A 184 -7.41 21.72 12.69
CA GLY A 184 -7.28 22.08 11.28
C GLY A 184 -7.19 20.90 10.31
N THR A 185 -7.58 19.69 10.75
CA THR A 185 -7.61 18.49 9.89
C THR A 185 -8.98 18.33 9.25
N LEU A 186 -9.01 18.15 7.91
CA LEU A 186 -10.22 17.77 7.18
C LEU A 186 -10.41 16.25 7.23
N GLU A 187 -11.54 15.82 7.78
CA GLU A 187 -12.01 14.44 7.75
C GLU A 187 -13.18 14.33 6.78
N ILE A 188 -13.19 13.31 5.93
CA ILE A 188 -14.32 13.06 5.03
C ILE A 188 -14.87 11.66 5.30
N TRP A 189 -16.19 11.57 5.36
CA TRP A 189 -16.93 10.36 5.62
C TRP A 189 -17.88 10.06 4.47
N CYS A 190 -18.07 8.77 4.22
CA CYS A 190 -19.05 8.23 3.31
C CYS A 190 -20.08 7.48 4.16
N GLU A 191 -21.33 7.90 4.10
CA GLU A 191 -22.42 7.42 4.96
C GLU A 191 -23.50 6.80 4.11
N SER A 192 -23.92 5.57 4.43
CA SER A 192 -25.01 4.92 3.73
C SER A 192 -26.33 5.63 3.99
N GLN A 193 -27.10 5.87 2.92
CA GLN A 193 -28.45 6.43 3.05
C GLN A 193 -29.50 5.38 3.45
N THR A 194 -29.16 4.09 3.35
CA THR A 194 -30.09 2.96 3.56
C THR A 194 -29.73 2.10 4.76
N THR A 195 -28.54 2.28 5.35
CA THR A 195 -28.04 1.50 6.49
C THR A 195 -27.24 2.38 7.45
N GLU A 196 -26.95 1.89 8.65
CA GLU A 196 -26.13 2.61 9.66
C GLU A 196 -24.62 2.65 9.32
N HIS A 197 -24.22 2.19 8.13
CA HIS A 197 -22.80 2.08 7.79
C HIS A 197 -22.19 3.44 7.47
N ARG A 198 -21.02 3.69 8.08
CA ARG A 198 -20.24 4.92 7.94
C ARG A 198 -18.76 4.58 7.75
N TRP A 199 -18.16 5.06 6.67
CA TRP A 199 -16.77 4.78 6.29
C TRP A 199 -15.96 6.07 6.22
N ARG A 200 -14.86 6.12 6.96
CA ARG A 200 -13.91 7.25 6.90
C ARG A 200 -13.05 7.14 5.64
N LEU A 201 -13.01 8.19 4.85
CA LEU A 201 -12.06 8.32 3.75
C LEU A 201 -10.70 8.77 4.30
N GLN A 202 -9.64 8.04 3.98
CA GLN A 202 -8.30 8.30 4.51
C GLN A 202 -7.29 8.44 3.38
N PHE A 203 -6.32 9.33 3.58
CA PHE A 203 -5.13 9.41 2.73
C PHE A 203 -4.27 8.17 2.98
N GLN A 204 -3.89 7.44 1.93
CA GLN A 204 -2.83 6.45 2.05
C GLN A 204 -1.47 7.10 1.85
N LEU A 205 -0.86 7.57 2.95
CA LEU A 205 0.46 8.21 2.97
C LEU A 205 1.61 7.30 2.48
N ARG A 206 1.38 6.00 2.28
CA ARG A 206 2.41 5.08 1.76
C ARG A 206 2.62 5.18 0.25
N ALA A 207 1.70 5.81 -0.48
CA ALA A 207 1.86 6.06 -1.93
C ALA A 207 2.47 7.43 -2.24
N ALA A 208 2.43 8.39 -1.30
CA ALA A 208 2.91 9.76 -1.50
C ALA A 208 4.45 9.92 -1.46
N LEU A 209 5.21 8.84 -1.23
CA LEU A 209 6.67 8.84 -1.37
C LEU A 209 7.13 8.68 -2.83
N ALA A 210 6.21 8.57 -3.79
CA ALA A 210 6.56 8.46 -5.21
C ALA A 210 6.64 9.81 -5.95
N ASP A 211 6.18 10.92 -5.36
CA ASP A 211 6.16 12.26 -6.00
C ASP A 211 6.76 13.38 -5.12
N GLY A 212 7.85 13.08 -4.41
CA GLY A 212 8.69 14.09 -3.73
C GLY A 212 10.00 14.32 -4.49
N PRO A 213 10.48 15.57 -4.68
CA PRO A 213 11.80 15.80 -5.23
C PRO A 213 12.86 15.41 -4.19
N SER A 214 13.71 14.46 -4.58
CA SER A 214 15.03 14.14 -4.01
C SER A 214 15.08 13.24 -2.76
N GLY A 215 15.70 12.07 -2.92
CA GLY A 215 16.72 11.62 -1.94
C GLY A 215 16.52 10.31 -1.19
N VAL A 216 16.00 9.24 -1.80
CA VAL A 216 16.39 7.86 -1.43
C VAL A 216 16.55 7.07 -2.72
N GLU A 217 17.78 6.67 -3.03
CA GLU A 217 18.12 5.82 -4.17
C GLU A 217 17.48 4.42 -3.99
N THR A 218 16.30 4.22 -4.57
CA THR A 218 15.94 2.94 -5.17
C THR A 218 16.36 2.99 -6.65
N PRO A 219 17.04 1.97 -7.19
CA PRO A 219 17.38 1.94 -8.60
C PRO A 219 16.09 1.70 -9.39
N ASP A 220 15.39 2.76 -9.75
CA ASP A 220 14.24 2.73 -10.67
C ASP A 220 14.75 2.85 -12.10
N THR A 221 15.47 1.82 -12.55
CA THR A 221 15.77 1.62 -13.97
C THR A 221 14.53 1.07 -14.66
N THR A 222 13.67 1.98 -15.13
CA THR A 222 13.04 2.01 -16.48
C THR A 222 11.69 2.72 -16.39
N GLN A 223 11.58 3.90 -17.00
CA GLN A 223 10.31 4.58 -17.27
C GLN A 223 9.54 3.84 -18.38
N THR A 224 9.26 2.55 -18.19
CA THR A 224 8.49 1.74 -19.14
C THR A 224 7.04 2.20 -19.09
N LYS A 225 6.65 3.07 -20.03
CA LYS A 225 5.27 3.54 -20.18
C LYS A 225 4.54 2.67 -21.19
N ILE A 226 3.63 1.84 -20.71
CA ILE A 226 2.72 1.04 -21.53
C ILE A 226 1.51 1.90 -21.92
N ALA A 227 1.24 1.99 -23.22
CA ALA A 227 0.09 2.68 -23.77
C ALA A 227 -1.23 2.10 -23.25
N GLU A 228 -2.22 2.95 -22.94
CA GLU A 228 -3.49 2.51 -22.36
C GLU A 228 -4.24 1.50 -23.24
N LYS A 229 -4.22 1.69 -24.57
CA LYS A 229 -4.82 0.75 -25.52
C LYS A 229 -4.19 -0.64 -25.47
N ALA A 230 -2.86 -0.72 -25.32
CA ALA A 230 -2.14 -1.98 -25.19
C ALA A 230 -2.52 -2.69 -23.88
N LEU A 231 -2.65 -1.93 -22.79
CA LEU A 231 -3.07 -2.47 -21.50
C LEU A 231 -4.52 -2.99 -21.54
N GLN A 232 -5.44 -2.23 -22.14
CA GLN A 232 -6.83 -2.67 -22.35
C GLN A 232 -6.90 -3.94 -23.22
N GLN A 233 -6.03 -4.06 -24.23
CA GLN A 233 -5.96 -5.26 -25.08
C GLN A 233 -5.44 -6.47 -24.30
N ALA A 234 -4.40 -6.29 -23.47
CA ALA A 234 -3.88 -7.32 -22.58
C ALA A 234 -4.96 -7.81 -21.58
N GLU A 235 -5.74 -6.89 -21.02
CA GLU A 235 -6.86 -7.24 -20.17
C GLU A 235 -7.93 -8.07 -20.91
N ARG A 236 -8.25 -7.71 -22.17
CA ARG A 236 -9.19 -8.49 -23.01
C ARG A 236 -8.66 -9.89 -23.29
N GLN A 237 -7.36 -10.06 -23.53
CA GLN A 237 -6.74 -11.38 -23.74
C GLN A 237 -6.88 -12.26 -22.49
N ILE A 238 -6.65 -11.72 -21.30
CA ILE A 238 -6.89 -12.45 -20.04
C ILE A 238 -8.36 -12.88 -19.93
N ARG A 239 -9.30 -11.97 -20.22
CA ARG A 239 -10.74 -12.28 -20.21
C ARG A 239 -11.13 -13.31 -21.28
N ALA A 240 -10.48 -13.33 -22.45
CA ALA A 240 -10.76 -14.31 -23.49
C ALA A 240 -10.30 -15.73 -23.10
N VAL A 241 -9.16 -15.86 -22.41
CA VAL A 241 -8.62 -17.16 -21.96
C VAL A 241 -9.42 -17.71 -20.78
N PHE A 242 -9.72 -16.88 -19.77
CA PHE A 242 -10.32 -17.34 -18.51
C PHE A 242 -11.83 -17.08 -18.40
N GLY A 243 -12.36 -16.04 -19.05
CA GLY A 243 -13.77 -15.61 -18.96
C GLY A 243 -14.79 -16.54 -19.62
N GLY A 244 -16.08 -16.25 -19.45
CA GLY A 244 -17.18 -17.06 -20.02
C GLY A 244 -17.30 -16.96 -21.55
N GLN A 245 -18.21 -17.74 -22.15
CA GLN A 245 -18.43 -17.80 -23.61
C GLN A 245 -18.69 -16.43 -24.25
N SER A 246 -19.18 -15.45 -23.49
CA SER A 246 -19.45 -14.07 -23.91
C SER A 246 -18.20 -13.23 -24.24
N HIS A 247 -17.00 -13.70 -23.89
CA HIS A 247 -15.73 -12.98 -24.12
C HIS A 247 -14.82 -13.65 -25.15
N HIS A 248 -15.28 -14.72 -25.82
CA HIS A 248 -14.52 -15.30 -26.92
C HIS A 248 -14.64 -14.40 -28.16
N SER A 249 -13.50 -13.87 -28.61
CA SER A 249 -13.35 -13.29 -29.94
C SER A 249 -13.76 -14.33 -31.00
N ARG A 250 -14.32 -13.92 -32.14
CA ARG A 250 -14.46 -14.80 -33.32
C ARG A 250 -13.05 -15.16 -33.83
N GLY A 251 -12.48 -16.25 -33.32
CA GLY A 251 -11.14 -16.74 -33.64
C GLY A 251 -10.82 -18.02 -32.87
N GLU A 252 -9.71 -18.68 -33.20
CA GLU A 252 -9.25 -19.87 -32.47
C GLU A 252 -8.95 -19.54 -31.00
N PRO A 253 -9.31 -20.42 -30.04
CA PRO A 253 -9.07 -20.18 -28.63
C PRO A 253 -7.56 -20.19 -28.35
N LEU A 254 -7.04 -19.06 -27.87
CA LEU A 254 -5.64 -18.92 -27.46
C LEU A 254 -5.29 -19.98 -26.41
N ALA A 255 -4.23 -20.76 -26.66
CA ALA A 255 -3.79 -21.77 -25.73
C ALA A 255 -3.33 -21.11 -24.41
N PRO A 256 -3.65 -21.67 -23.23
CA PRO A 256 -3.20 -21.11 -21.95
C PRO A 256 -1.69 -20.91 -21.88
N GLU A 257 -0.92 -21.75 -22.57
CA GLU A 257 0.54 -21.71 -22.59
C GLU A 257 1.11 -20.48 -23.29
N GLU A 258 0.40 -19.97 -24.30
CA GLU A 258 0.82 -18.86 -25.15
C GLU A 258 0.52 -17.49 -24.54
N LEU A 259 -0.31 -17.44 -23.48
CA LEU A 259 -0.79 -16.20 -22.89
C LEU A 259 0.34 -15.25 -22.47
N PHE A 260 1.46 -15.75 -21.92
CA PHE A 260 2.57 -14.87 -21.55
C PHE A 260 3.22 -14.21 -22.76
N GLY A 261 3.54 -14.99 -23.80
CA GLY A 261 4.14 -14.46 -25.02
C GLY A 261 3.21 -13.47 -25.72
N GLN A 262 1.90 -13.74 -25.71
CA GLN A 262 0.91 -12.83 -26.27
C GLN A 262 0.82 -11.52 -25.47
N LEU A 263 0.88 -11.57 -24.13
CA LEU A 263 0.90 -10.38 -23.28
C LEU A 263 2.19 -9.57 -23.49
N GLU A 264 3.36 -10.22 -23.57
CA GLU A 264 4.64 -9.56 -23.85
C GLU A 264 4.61 -8.85 -25.21
N SER A 265 4.13 -9.54 -26.26
CA SER A 265 3.94 -8.96 -27.60
C SER A 265 2.98 -7.77 -27.59
N THR A 266 1.87 -7.88 -26.84
CA THR A 266 0.85 -6.83 -26.79
C THR A 266 1.32 -5.60 -26.01
N LEU A 267 2.04 -5.81 -24.90
CA LEU A 267 2.55 -4.73 -24.08
C LEU A 267 3.84 -4.12 -24.66
N GLY A 268 4.51 -4.83 -25.58
CA GLY A 268 5.73 -4.39 -26.26
C GLY A 268 7.00 -4.57 -25.44
N TYR A 269 6.93 -5.29 -24.32
CA TYR A 269 8.03 -5.44 -23.38
C TYR A 269 8.07 -6.86 -22.78
N ASP A 270 9.28 -7.31 -22.45
CA ASP A 270 9.48 -8.50 -21.64
C ASP A 270 8.81 -8.35 -20.26
N ARG A 271 8.28 -9.45 -19.73
CA ARG A 271 7.55 -9.47 -18.46
C ARG A 271 8.36 -8.96 -17.26
N ASP A 272 9.69 -9.11 -17.28
CA ASP A 272 10.54 -8.71 -16.16
C ASP A 272 10.66 -7.18 -16.03
N VAL A 273 10.36 -6.43 -17.10
CA VAL A 273 10.33 -4.96 -17.11
C VAL A 273 8.91 -4.38 -17.10
N TRP A 274 7.88 -5.20 -16.88
CA TRP A 274 6.52 -4.69 -16.77
C TRP A 274 6.38 -3.76 -15.56
N PRO A 275 5.91 -2.51 -15.75
CA PRO A 275 5.75 -1.57 -14.67
C PRO A 275 4.67 -2.06 -13.69
N VAL A 276 4.86 -1.70 -12.42
CA VAL A 276 4.03 -2.18 -11.32
C VAL A 276 2.54 -1.88 -11.54
N TYR A 277 2.20 -0.69 -12.08
CA TYR A 277 0.81 -0.33 -12.35
C TYR A 277 0.14 -1.28 -13.35
N ALA A 278 0.85 -1.70 -14.40
CA ALA A 278 0.33 -2.62 -15.41
C ALA A 278 0.14 -4.01 -14.81
N ALA A 279 1.14 -4.50 -14.08
CA ALA A 279 1.04 -5.77 -13.36
C ALA A 279 -0.18 -5.79 -12.41
N ARG A 280 -0.43 -4.70 -11.66
CA ARG A 280 -1.59 -4.60 -10.76
C ARG A 280 -2.94 -4.48 -11.49
N LYS A 281 -3.00 -3.83 -12.66
CA LYS A 281 -4.21 -3.86 -13.50
C LYS A 281 -4.52 -5.27 -13.99
N LEU A 282 -3.54 -5.99 -14.53
CA LEU A 282 -3.72 -7.39 -14.96
C LEU A 282 -4.10 -8.30 -13.79
N CYS A 283 -3.53 -8.08 -12.60
CA CYS A 283 -3.89 -8.78 -11.37
C CYS A 283 -5.39 -8.61 -11.03
N ASN A 284 -5.92 -7.39 -11.15
CA ASN A 284 -7.34 -7.12 -10.91
C ASN A 284 -8.23 -7.90 -11.88
N VAL A 285 -7.88 -7.95 -13.17
CA VAL A 285 -8.61 -8.74 -14.16
C VAL A 285 -8.56 -10.23 -13.83
N LEU A 286 -7.40 -10.75 -13.41
CA LEU A 286 -7.27 -12.15 -13.00
C LEU A 286 -8.18 -12.51 -11.82
N ILE A 287 -8.35 -11.60 -10.85
CA ILE A 287 -9.30 -11.77 -9.75
C ILE A 287 -10.74 -11.88 -10.28
N GLU A 288 -11.13 -11.04 -11.24
CA GLU A 288 -12.47 -11.09 -11.86
C GLU A 288 -12.75 -12.43 -12.53
N VAL A 289 -11.75 -13.01 -13.20
CA VAL A 289 -11.89 -14.27 -13.96
C VAL A 289 -11.36 -15.49 -13.21
N ALA A 290 -11.22 -15.42 -11.88
CA ALA A 290 -10.62 -16.48 -11.07
C ALA A 290 -11.30 -17.84 -11.18
N ASP A 291 -12.60 -17.86 -11.50
CA ASP A 291 -13.38 -19.09 -11.74
C ASP A 291 -13.02 -19.78 -13.06
N GLY A 292 -12.40 -19.07 -14.01
CA GLY A 292 -11.90 -19.63 -15.26
C GLY A 292 -10.90 -20.77 -15.07
N ARG A 293 -10.20 -20.79 -13.93
CA ARG A 293 -9.32 -21.89 -13.50
C ARG A 293 -10.02 -23.23 -13.43
N LYS A 294 -11.32 -23.25 -13.09
CA LYS A 294 -12.07 -24.49 -12.83
C LYS A 294 -12.36 -25.29 -14.10
N LYS A 295 -12.03 -24.75 -15.27
CA LYS A 295 -12.33 -25.36 -16.57
C LYS A 295 -11.35 -26.47 -16.96
N SER A 296 -10.05 -26.30 -16.69
CA SER A 296 -9.03 -27.31 -17.00
C SER A 296 -7.77 -27.12 -16.14
N ALA A 297 -6.98 -28.19 -15.98
CA ALA A 297 -5.71 -28.14 -15.24
C ALA A 297 -4.70 -27.17 -15.85
N PRO A 298 -4.50 -27.09 -17.19
CA PRO A 298 -3.64 -26.07 -17.80
C PRO A 298 -4.07 -24.64 -17.49
N LEU A 299 -5.38 -24.36 -17.47
CA LEU A 299 -5.90 -23.04 -17.10
C LEU A 299 -5.65 -22.71 -15.64
N GLU A 300 -5.83 -23.66 -14.71
CA GLU A 300 -5.48 -23.44 -13.31
C GLU A 300 -3.99 -23.13 -13.14
N ALA A 301 -3.11 -23.93 -13.71
CA ALA A 301 -1.66 -23.73 -13.62
C ALA A 301 -1.25 -22.36 -14.19
N ARG A 302 -1.72 -22.01 -15.39
CA ARG A 302 -1.42 -20.73 -16.03
C ARG A 302 -1.91 -19.54 -15.20
N TRP A 303 -3.14 -19.61 -14.68
CA TRP A 303 -3.69 -18.55 -13.85
C TRP A 303 -2.88 -18.37 -12.57
N LEU A 304 -2.54 -19.45 -11.86
CA LEU A 304 -1.75 -19.38 -10.62
C LEU A 304 -0.39 -18.73 -10.88
N ASN A 305 0.26 -19.10 -11.98
CA ASN A 305 1.53 -18.53 -12.38
C ASN A 305 1.43 -17.02 -12.67
N LEU A 306 0.49 -16.62 -13.54
CA LEU A 306 0.32 -15.23 -13.95
C LEU A 306 -0.17 -14.34 -12.81
N PHE A 307 -1.12 -14.82 -12.01
CA PHE A 307 -1.61 -14.09 -10.84
C PHE A 307 -0.50 -13.85 -9.82
N GLY A 308 0.29 -14.88 -9.49
CA GLY A 308 1.43 -14.74 -8.59
C GLY A 308 2.53 -13.85 -9.15
N PHE A 309 2.72 -13.85 -10.47
CA PHE A 309 3.62 -12.93 -11.16
C PHE A 309 3.14 -11.49 -10.96
N CYS A 310 1.89 -11.19 -11.34
CA CYS A 310 1.32 -9.85 -11.31
C CYS A 310 1.15 -9.26 -9.90
N LEU A 311 1.05 -10.09 -8.86
CA LEU A 311 0.85 -9.66 -7.48
C LEU A 311 2.16 -9.53 -6.68
N ARG A 312 3.31 -10.01 -7.17
CA ARG A 312 4.58 -9.97 -6.43
C ARG A 312 4.97 -8.54 -5.99
N PRO A 313 5.57 -8.34 -4.80
CA PRO A 313 5.80 -9.30 -3.73
C PRO A 313 4.60 -9.51 -2.78
N GLY A 314 3.42 -9.00 -3.14
CA GLY A 314 2.19 -9.06 -2.36
C GLY A 314 1.94 -7.83 -1.49
N PHE A 315 2.80 -6.80 -1.57
CA PHE A 315 2.69 -5.55 -0.83
C PHE A 315 3.45 -4.43 -1.55
N GLY A 316 3.33 -3.21 -1.04
CA GLY A 316 4.07 -2.04 -1.52
C GLY A 316 3.29 -1.17 -2.52
N VAL A 317 2.15 -1.67 -3.03
CA VAL A 317 1.28 -0.94 -3.94
C VAL A 317 -0.10 -0.77 -3.33
N GLU A 318 -0.78 0.33 -3.69
CA GLU A 318 -2.16 0.57 -3.31
C GLU A 318 -3.04 -0.64 -3.58
N LEU A 319 -3.86 -1.01 -2.58
CA LEU A 319 -4.82 -2.12 -2.62
C LEU A 319 -4.20 -3.53 -2.63
N ASP A 320 -2.90 -3.67 -2.43
CA ASP A 320 -2.29 -5.01 -2.34
C ASP A 320 -2.83 -5.83 -1.17
N GLU A 321 -3.17 -5.21 -0.03
CA GLU A 321 -3.82 -5.91 1.07
C GLU A 321 -5.17 -6.54 0.65
N TRP A 322 -5.94 -5.83 -0.19
CA TRP A 322 -7.18 -6.36 -0.74
C TRP A 322 -6.91 -7.50 -1.73
N ARG A 323 -5.92 -7.37 -2.63
CA ARG A 323 -5.54 -8.44 -3.57
C ARG A 323 -5.06 -9.70 -2.84
N ILE A 324 -4.32 -9.53 -1.75
CA ILE A 324 -3.92 -10.64 -0.86
C ILE A 324 -5.13 -11.30 -0.22
N LYS A 325 -6.14 -10.53 0.22
CA LYS A 325 -7.40 -11.11 0.70
C LYS A 325 -8.09 -11.94 -0.38
N GLN A 326 -8.14 -11.48 -1.63
CA GLN A 326 -8.68 -12.25 -2.75
C GLN A 326 -7.86 -13.52 -3.03
N ALA A 327 -6.53 -13.43 -3.01
CA ALA A 327 -5.65 -14.61 -3.09
C ALA A 327 -5.98 -15.60 -1.96
N ARG A 328 -6.18 -15.12 -0.73
CA ARG A 328 -6.52 -15.97 0.41
C ARG A 328 -7.88 -16.67 0.25
N VAL A 329 -8.87 -16.10 -0.43
CA VAL A 329 -10.11 -16.84 -0.75
C VAL A 329 -9.79 -18.10 -1.58
N ILE A 330 -8.88 -17.97 -2.55
CA ILE A 330 -8.39 -19.09 -3.36
C ILE A 330 -7.59 -20.08 -2.51
N TYR A 331 -6.77 -19.59 -1.57
CA TYR A 331 -6.03 -20.44 -0.64
C TYR A 331 -6.95 -21.41 0.12
N HIS A 332 -8.03 -20.89 0.71
CA HIS A 332 -8.96 -21.68 1.51
C HIS A 332 -9.77 -22.65 0.65
N THR A 333 -10.07 -22.28 -0.61
CA THR A 333 -10.74 -23.17 -1.57
C THR A 333 -9.82 -24.32 -1.99
N GLY A 334 -8.51 -24.06 -2.10
CA GLY A 334 -7.52 -25.03 -2.56
C GLY A 334 -7.41 -25.12 -4.08
N LEU A 335 -6.60 -26.09 -4.52
CA LEU A 335 -6.45 -26.45 -5.93
C LEU A 335 -7.70 -27.15 -6.44
N VAL A 336 -8.13 -26.78 -7.65
CA VAL A 336 -9.21 -27.48 -8.36
C VAL A 336 -8.72 -28.84 -8.87
N TYR A 337 -7.48 -28.90 -9.35
CA TYR A 337 -6.83 -30.09 -9.87
C TYR A 337 -5.66 -30.54 -8.97
N PRO A 338 -5.92 -30.98 -7.73
CA PRO A 338 -4.88 -31.27 -6.74
C PRO A 338 -4.00 -32.47 -7.08
N LYS A 339 -4.34 -33.30 -8.07
CA LYS A 339 -3.51 -34.41 -8.55
C LYS A 339 -2.54 -34.01 -9.67
N ASN A 340 -2.73 -32.83 -10.28
CA ASN A 340 -1.88 -32.36 -11.36
C ASN A 340 -0.61 -31.71 -10.77
N VAL A 341 0.57 -32.19 -11.18
CA VAL A 341 1.85 -31.75 -10.63
C VAL A 341 2.16 -30.30 -10.98
N ASP A 342 1.83 -29.84 -12.19
CA ASP A 342 2.07 -28.44 -12.57
C ASP A 342 1.20 -27.49 -11.74
N CYS A 343 -0.07 -27.83 -11.51
CA CYS A 343 -0.93 -27.07 -10.59
C CYS A 343 -0.33 -26.99 -9.17
N GLN A 344 0.21 -28.10 -8.65
CA GLN A 344 0.90 -28.12 -7.34
C GLN A 344 2.16 -27.24 -7.32
N VAL A 345 2.94 -27.26 -8.40
CA VAL A 345 4.13 -26.43 -8.56
C VAL A 345 3.75 -24.96 -8.62
N GLN A 346 2.81 -24.57 -9.48
CA GLN A 346 2.37 -23.18 -9.60
C GLN A 346 1.70 -22.66 -8.33
N TRP A 347 1.07 -23.53 -7.55
CA TRP A 347 0.60 -23.20 -6.21
C TRP A 347 1.76 -22.78 -5.29
N ALA A 348 2.81 -23.59 -5.19
CA ALA A 348 3.99 -23.24 -4.39
C ALA A 348 4.66 -21.95 -4.89
N VAL A 349 4.78 -21.77 -6.21
CA VAL A 349 5.32 -20.56 -6.86
C VAL A 349 4.51 -19.32 -6.51
N LEU A 350 3.17 -19.38 -6.61
CA LEU A 350 2.28 -18.28 -6.27
C LEU A 350 2.53 -17.82 -4.83
N TRP A 351 2.40 -18.73 -3.86
CA TRP A 351 2.53 -18.39 -2.45
C TRP A 351 3.92 -17.90 -2.07
N ARG A 352 4.96 -18.41 -2.76
CA ARG A 352 6.32 -17.92 -2.59
C ARG A 352 6.43 -16.47 -3.05
N ARG A 353 5.91 -16.16 -4.24
CA ARG A 353 5.98 -14.81 -4.85
C ARG A 353 5.27 -13.74 -4.03
N ILE A 354 4.20 -14.10 -3.32
CA ILE A 354 3.38 -13.15 -2.56
C ILE A 354 3.56 -13.25 -1.04
N ALA A 355 4.56 -14.01 -0.57
CA ALA A 355 4.78 -14.28 0.85
C ALA A 355 4.89 -12.99 1.68
N GLY A 356 5.49 -11.93 1.13
CA GLY A 356 5.67 -10.66 1.81
C GLY A 356 4.37 -9.94 2.17
N GLY A 357 3.32 -10.14 1.37
CA GLY A 357 1.98 -9.61 1.63
C GLY A 357 1.20 -10.33 2.74
N LEU A 358 1.69 -11.50 3.19
CA LEU A 358 0.99 -12.32 4.17
C LEU A 358 1.33 -11.91 5.61
N SER A 359 0.32 -11.96 6.48
CA SER A 359 0.51 -11.83 7.93
C SER A 359 1.29 -13.01 8.52
N ALA A 360 1.83 -12.85 9.72
CA ALA A 360 2.57 -13.92 10.42
C ALA A 360 1.73 -15.19 10.58
N GLY A 361 0.46 -15.07 10.98
CA GLY A 361 -0.45 -16.21 11.11
C GLY A 361 -0.70 -16.93 9.78
N GLN A 362 -0.84 -16.19 8.67
CA GLN A 362 -1.03 -16.78 7.34
C GLN A 362 0.25 -17.48 6.83
N GLN A 363 1.43 -16.95 7.15
CA GLN A 363 2.69 -17.63 6.83
C GLN A 363 2.87 -18.90 7.66
N HIS A 364 2.49 -18.88 8.95
CA HIS A 364 2.54 -20.07 9.78
C HIS A 364 1.57 -21.17 9.30
N ASP A 365 0.36 -20.79 8.87
CA ASP A 365 -0.60 -21.70 8.21
C ASP A 365 -0.01 -22.35 6.94
N LEU A 366 0.62 -21.55 6.07
CA LEU A 366 1.36 -22.06 4.91
C LEU A 366 2.48 -23.05 5.30
N TYR A 367 3.24 -22.72 6.35
CA TYR A 367 4.30 -23.58 6.88
C TYR A 367 3.75 -24.93 7.35
N GLN A 368 2.70 -24.94 8.17
CA GLN A 368 2.10 -26.18 8.69
C GLN A 368 1.59 -27.08 7.55
N ARG A 369 0.93 -26.49 6.56
CA ARG A 369 0.44 -27.23 5.39
C ARG A 369 1.58 -27.86 4.60
N HIS A 370 2.63 -27.10 4.27
CA HIS A 370 3.66 -27.58 3.36
C HIS A 370 4.75 -28.42 4.03
N ARG A 371 5.04 -28.22 5.31
CA ARG A 371 5.94 -29.11 6.07
C ARG A 371 5.37 -30.53 6.13
N SER A 372 4.05 -30.66 6.24
CA SER A 372 3.37 -31.97 6.27
C SER A 372 3.48 -32.70 4.92
N ILE A 373 3.43 -31.96 3.81
CA ILE A 373 3.62 -32.50 2.45
C ILE A 373 5.03 -33.06 2.27
N LEU A 374 6.04 -32.40 2.84
CA LEU A 374 7.43 -32.89 2.84
C LEU A 374 7.64 -34.09 3.79
N GLY A 375 6.64 -34.46 4.59
CA GLY A 375 6.75 -35.52 5.60
C GLY A 375 7.51 -35.09 6.86
N LEU A 376 7.80 -33.79 7.03
CA LEU A 376 8.49 -33.27 8.20
C LEU A 376 7.60 -33.36 9.44
N GLY A 377 8.12 -33.97 10.51
CA GLY A 377 7.40 -34.17 11.77
C GLY A 377 6.45 -35.38 11.80
N SER A 378 6.42 -36.21 10.75
CA SER A 378 5.67 -37.48 10.72
C SER A 378 6.61 -38.68 10.88
N LYS A 379 6.22 -39.68 11.70
CA LYS A 379 6.97 -40.95 11.84
C LYS A 379 6.89 -41.85 10.60
N LYS A 380 5.97 -41.59 9.67
CA LYS A 380 5.83 -42.35 8.41
C LYS A 380 6.59 -41.64 7.29
N ARG A 381 7.51 -42.35 6.64
CA ARG A 381 8.19 -41.89 5.41
C ARG A 381 7.11 -41.45 4.41
N GLY A 382 7.09 -40.16 4.08
CA GLY A 382 6.13 -39.59 3.14
C GLY A 382 6.20 -40.25 1.77
N LYS A 383 5.09 -40.20 1.02
CA LYS A 383 5.05 -40.64 -0.37
C LYS A 383 6.10 -39.86 -1.17
N ARG A 384 6.89 -40.54 -2.02
CA ARG A 384 7.94 -39.90 -2.83
C ARG A 384 7.34 -38.75 -3.65
N LEU A 385 7.75 -37.53 -3.34
CA LEU A 385 7.27 -36.32 -3.99
C LEU A 385 7.96 -36.15 -5.36
N ASN A 386 7.31 -35.46 -6.28
CA ASN A 386 7.97 -35.02 -7.50
C ASN A 386 9.11 -34.04 -7.13
N GLY A 387 10.33 -34.25 -7.65
CA GLY A 387 11.50 -33.45 -7.28
C GLY A 387 11.43 -31.97 -7.67
N HIS A 388 10.68 -31.60 -8.71
CA HIS A 388 10.46 -30.19 -9.04
C HIS A 388 9.54 -29.54 -8.00
N LEU A 389 8.44 -30.21 -7.66
CA LEU A 389 7.53 -29.75 -6.61
C LEU A 389 8.23 -29.64 -5.25
N GLU A 390 9.03 -30.63 -4.87
CA GLU A 390 9.80 -30.61 -3.63
C GLU A 390 10.66 -29.34 -3.51
N ARG A 391 11.42 -29.02 -4.57
CA ARG A 391 12.26 -27.83 -4.62
C ARG A 391 11.45 -26.54 -4.51
N GLU A 392 10.31 -26.44 -5.18
CA GLU A 392 9.46 -25.26 -5.08
C GLU A 392 8.79 -25.11 -3.70
N ILE A 393 8.46 -26.22 -3.02
CA ILE A 393 7.99 -26.19 -1.63
C ILE A 393 9.10 -25.67 -0.69
N TRP A 394 10.34 -26.14 -0.85
CA TRP A 394 11.47 -25.62 -0.06
C TRP A 394 11.69 -24.13 -0.30
N ARG A 395 11.60 -23.67 -1.55
CA ARG A 395 11.70 -22.24 -1.87
C ARG A 395 10.54 -21.43 -1.29
N LEU A 396 9.33 -21.97 -1.25
CA LEU A 396 8.20 -21.38 -0.55
C LEU A 396 8.49 -21.24 0.94
N LEU A 397 8.85 -22.32 1.63
CA LEU A 397 9.11 -22.35 3.07
C LEU A 397 10.23 -21.37 3.47
N ALA A 398 11.31 -21.33 2.69
CA ALA A 398 12.42 -20.41 2.91
C ALA A 398 12.06 -18.93 2.69
N SER A 399 10.97 -18.65 1.95
CA SER A 399 10.48 -17.29 1.72
C SER A 399 9.56 -16.76 2.84
N LEU A 400 9.21 -17.58 3.83
CA LEU A 400 8.33 -17.19 4.93
C LEU A 400 9.14 -16.49 6.04
N GLU A 401 9.47 -15.22 5.83
CA GLU A 401 10.33 -14.44 6.73
C GLU A 401 9.70 -14.06 8.07
N ARG A 402 8.37 -14.22 8.23
CA ARG A 402 7.68 -13.97 9.51
C ARG A 402 7.51 -15.24 10.36
N LEU A 403 8.14 -16.35 9.97
CA LEU A 403 8.13 -17.56 10.80
C LEU A 403 8.89 -17.33 12.11
N PRO A 404 8.44 -17.92 13.22
CA PRO A 404 9.21 -17.97 14.46
C PRO A 404 10.61 -18.54 14.23
N VAL A 405 11.58 -18.02 14.98
CA VAL A 405 12.98 -18.46 14.92
C VAL A 405 13.13 -20.00 15.04
N PRO A 406 12.46 -20.70 15.98
CA PRO A 406 12.59 -22.16 16.10
C PRO A 406 12.19 -22.92 14.82
N ASP A 407 11.12 -22.49 14.16
CA ASP A 407 10.64 -23.11 12.91
C ASP A 407 11.65 -22.90 11.78
N ARG A 408 12.24 -21.70 11.69
CA ARG A 408 13.28 -21.38 10.70
C ARG A 408 14.54 -22.18 10.93
N VAL A 409 14.95 -22.34 12.20
CA VAL A 409 16.11 -23.16 12.57
C VAL A 409 15.88 -24.63 12.21
N SER A 410 14.69 -25.15 12.49
CA SER A 410 14.31 -26.51 12.09
C SER A 410 14.36 -26.71 10.58
N LEU A 411 13.80 -25.78 9.80
CA LEU A 411 13.86 -25.85 8.33
C LEU A 411 15.29 -25.82 7.81
N GLY A 412 16.17 -24.99 8.38
CA GLY A 412 17.55 -24.91 7.92
C GLY A 412 18.34 -26.19 8.16
N ARG A 413 18.12 -26.88 9.30
CA ARG A 413 18.73 -28.20 9.56
C ARG A 413 18.32 -29.22 8.50
N GLU A 414 17.03 -29.30 8.19
CA GLU A 414 16.51 -30.22 7.17
C GLU A 414 17.08 -29.91 5.76
N VAL A 415 17.27 -28.62 5.43
CA VAL A 415 17.91 -28.22 4.17
C VAL A 415 19.40 -28.59 4.15
N LEU A 416 20.11 -28.48 5.27
CA LEU A 416 21.51 -28.92 5.37
C LEU A 416 21.65 -30.43 5.15
N ASP A 417 20.78 -31.25 5.75
CA ASP A 417 20.77 -32.71 5.54
C ASP A 417 20.52 -33.06 4.07
N LYS A 418 19.66 -32.28 3.39
CA LYS A 418 19.43 -32.40 1.94
C LYS A 418 20.67 -32.01 1.13
N LEU A 419 21.39 -30.96 1.53
CA LEU A 419 22.62 -30.50 0.86
C LEU A 419 23.77 -31.49 1.02
N GLN A 420 23.86 -32.23 2.14
CA GLN A 420 24.84 -33.32 2.26
C GLN A 420 24.65 -34.40 1.20
N GLN A 421 23.40 -34.68 0.82
CA GLN A 421 23.06 -35.66 -0.22
C GLN A 421 23.15 -35.06 -1.63
N GLN A 422 22.84 -33.76 -1.79
CA GLN A 422 22.75 -33.06 -3.07
C GLN A 422 23.46 -31.70 -3.00
N PRO A 423 24.81 -31.69 -2.88
CA PRO A 423 25.57 -30.47 -2.56
C PRO A 423 25.50 -29.40 -3.67
N LYS A 424 25.17 -29.79 -4.90
CA LYS A 424 25.07 -28.89 -6.06
C LYS A 424 23.63 -28.41 -6.36
N ASP A 425 22.62 -28.79 -5.57
CA ASP A 425 21.25 -28.36 -5.85
C ASP A 425 21.06 -26.86 -5.52
N LYS A 426 20.92 -26.06 -6.58
CA LYS A 426 20.76 -24.60 -6.49
C LYS A 426 19.54 -24.17 -5.66
N SER A 427 18.49 -24.99 -5.60
CA SER A 427 17.27 -24.65 -4.85
C SER A 427 17.49 -24.79 -3.35
N TYR A 428 18.22 -25.82 -2.91
CA TYR A 428 18.57 -25.99 -1.50
C TYR A 428 19.59 -24.96 -1.04
N LEU A 429 20.59 -24.66 -1.87
CA LEU A 429 21.55 -23.57 -1.60
C LEU A 429 20.84 -22.21 -1.47
N TRP A 430 19.88 -21.94 -2.36
CA TRP A 430 19.06 -20.74 -2.25
C TRP A 430 18.21 -20.74 -0.97
N ALA A 431 17.59 -21.88 -0.63
CA ALA A 431 16.73 -21.99 0.54
C ALA A 431 17.49 -21.76 1.85
N ILE A 432 18.67 -22.38 2.02
CA ILE A 432 19.50 -22.17 3.23
C ILE A 432 19.96 -20.72 3.34
N GLY A 433 20.37 -20.10 2.23
CA GLY A 433 20.74 -18.69 2.21
C GLY A 433 19.59 -17.75 2.62
N ARG A 434 18.35 -18.06 2.20
CA ARG A 434 17.16 -17.28 2.58
C ARG A 434 16.70 -17.53 4.02
N LEU A 435 16.87 -18.74 4.53
CA LEU A 435 16.59 -19.07 5.94
C LEU A 435 17.59 -18.39 6.88
N GLY A 436 18.87 -18.35 6.49
CA GLY A 436 19.96 -17.73 7.24
C GLY A 436 20.17 -16.24 7.00
N ALA A 437 19.37 -15.61 6.13
CA ALA A 437 19.52 -14.21 5.76
C ALA A 437 19.47 -13.27 6.99
N ARG A 438 20.48 -12.41 7.12
CA ARG A 438 20.59 -11.42 8.20
C ARG A 438 19.77 -10.16 7.94
N ILE A 439 19.55 -9.85 6.67
CA ILE A 439 18.74 -8.72 6.20
C ILE A 439 17.51 -9.31 5.49
N PRO A 440 16.38 -9.48 6.20
CA PRO A 440 15.14 -9.95 5.58
C PRO A 440 14.63 -8.93 4.55
N PHE A 441 13.92 -9.40 3.53
CA PHE A 441 13.32 -8.54 2.52
C PHE A 441 12.06 -7.81 3.03
N PHE A 442 11.28 -8.46 3.91
CA PHE A 442 10.06 -7.90 4.50
C PHE A 442 9.78 -8.35 5.95
N GLY A 443 10.44 -9.41 6.43
CA GLY A 443 10.29 -9.93 7.78
C GLY A 443 10.90 -9.00 8.83
N PRO A 444 10.40 -9.02 10.07
CA PRO A 444 10.98 -8.21 11.15
C PRO A 444 12.29 -8.85 11.65
N LEU A 445 13.21 -8.03 12.18
CA LEU A 445 14.54 -8.50 12.61
C LEU A 445 14.50 -9.54 13.73
N ASN A 446 13.44 -9.56 14.54
CA ASN A 446 13.25 -10.57 15.59
C ASN A 446 12.92 -11.98 15.06
N CYS A 447 12.66 -12.14 13.75
CA CYS A 447 12.51 -13.43 13.09
C CYS A 447 13.84 -13.95 12.50
N VAL A 448 14.92 -13.17 12.57
CA VAL A 448 16.26 -13.60 12.12
C VAL A 448 16.81 -14.62 13.11
N ILE A 449 17.42 -15.70 12.60
CA ILE A 449 18.01 -16.74 13.44
C ILE A 449 19.17 -16.21 14.29
N PRO A 450 19.57 -16.87 15.40
CA PRO A 450 20.74 -16.48 16.17
C PRO A 450 22.03 -16.55 15.33
N ALA A 451 23.01 -15.70 15.65
CA ALA A 451 24.26 -15.64 14.90
C ALA A 451 25.05 -16.95 15.01
N GLU A 452 24.99 -17.58 16.19
CA GLU A 452 25.61 -18.86 16.51
C GLU A 452 25.04 -19.98 15.62
N THR A 453 23.72 -19.98 15.41
CA THR A 453 23.08 -20.96 14.53
C THR A 453 23.47 -20.75 13.07
N ALA A 454 23.56 -19.49 12.63
CA ALA A 454 24.01 -19.17 11.28
C ALA A 454 25.48 -19.57 11.06
N ALA A 455 26.34 -19.37 12.06
CA ALA A 455 27.74 -19.80 12.01
C ALA A 455 27.86 -21.31 11.83
N THR A 456 27.13 -22.11 12.60
CA THR A 456 27.10 -23.58 12.44
C THR A 456 26.65 -24.00 11.03
N TRP A 457 25.68 -23.29 10.43
CA TRP A 457 25.26 -23.60 9.06
C TRP A 457 26.34 -23.26 8.04
N ILE A 458 27.07 -22.15 8.24
CA ILE A 458 28.19 -21.77 7.38
C ILE A 458 29.32 -22.79 7.46
N GLU A 459 29.67 -23.25 8.67
CA GLU A 459 30.65 -24.32 8.88
C GLU A 459 30.25 -25.60 8.14
N ALA A 460 29.00 -26.06 8.31
CA ALA A 460 28.50 -27.23 7.59
C ALA A 460 28.53 -27.07 6.06
N LEU A 461 28.33 -25.85 5.55
CA LEU A 461 28.44 -25.57 4.11
C LEU A 461 29.90 -25.59 3.62
N PHE A 462 30.87 -25.17 4.45
CA PHE A 462 32.30 -25.27 4.13
C PHE A 462 32.79 -26.72 4.06
N GLU A 463 32.18 -27.63 4.83
CA GLU A 463 32.52 -29.06 4.85
C GLU A 463 31.94 -29.84 3.65
N LEU A 464 31.02 -29.26 2.87
CA LEU A 464 30.50 -29.90 1.67
C LEU A 464 31.64 -30.11 0.66
N PRO A 465 31.72 -31.27 -0.03
CA PRO A 465 32.79 -31.58 -0.97
C PRO A 465 32.81 -30.59 -2.14
N VAL A 466 33.65 -29.57 -1.93
CA VAL A 466 34.23 -28.50 -2.75
C VAL A 466 33.42 -28.00 -3.96
N PHE A 467 33.00 -26.73 -3.85
CA PHE A 467 32.96 -25.77 -4.94
C PHE A 467 34.39 -25.42 -5.37
N THR A 468 35.00 -26.19 -6.28
CA THR A 468 36.21 -25.74 -7.00
C THR A 468 35.79 -25.09 -8.30
N PRO A 469 36.45 -24.01 -8.73
CA PRO A 469 36.23 -23.37 -10.02
C PRO A 469 36.80 -24.19 -11.20
N ASP A 470 36.62 -25.52 -11.23
CA ASP A 470 37.12 -26.41 -12.29
C ASP A 470 36.04 -26.84 -13.29
N THR A 471 34.95 -26.08 -13.43
CA THR A 471 34.03 -26.21 -14.57
C THR A 471 33.65 -24.85 -15.12
N VAL A 472 34.65 -24.11 -15.62
CA VAL A 472 34.45 -22.95 -16.54
C VAL A 472 34.78 -23.33 -18.00
N SER A 473 35.12 -24.59 -18.31
CA SER A 473 35.28 -25.04 -19.69
C SER A 473 34.87 -26.50 -19.86
N ALA A 474 33.58 -26.73 -20.10
CA ALA A 474 33.04 -27.90 -20.80
C ALA A 474 31.66 -27.55 -21.38
#